data_AF-A0A917LS94-F1
#
_entry.id   AF-A0A917LS94-F1
#
_cell.length_a   1.000
_cell.length_b   1.000
_cell.length_c   1.000
_cell.angle_alpha   90.00
_cell.angle_beta   90.00
_cell.angle_gamma   90.00
#
_symmetry.space_group_name_H-M   'P 1'
#
loop_
_entity.id
_entity.type
_entity.pdbx_description
1 polymer ?
#
loop_
_entity_poly.entity_id
_entity_poly.type
_entity_poly.pdbx_seq_one_letter_code
_entity_poly.pdbx_strand_id
1 'polypeptide(L)'
;MSENTEPEETPRMSQATFSVTQQVQELQLNGEWLASLEAMNRLYNNFEQLNSLEQVTLLNFYTNALIQLKMWQEAISVFTLMLTVPDLRSDLNARTLIALGQLHSRENEPEAARAYLEEWLIMHGDQPEYADQQARVEELLSEL
;
A
#
# COMPACT_ATOMS: atom_id res chain seq x y z
N MET A 1 -12.34 -13.06 -38.72
CA MET A 1 -13.06 -12.29 -37.70
C MET A 1 -11.99 -11.76 -36.77
N SER A 2 -11.69 -10.48 -36.85
CA SER A 2 -10.71 -9.84 -35.96
C SER A 2 -11.45 -9.51 -34.68
N GLU A 3 -11.06 -10.13 -33.56
CA GLU A 3 -11.48 -9.68 -32.23
C GLU A 3 -10.90 -8.28 -32.05
N ASN A 4 -11.80 -7.29 -32.09
CA ASN A 4 -11.51 -5.93 -31.69
C ASN A 4 -11.41 -5.97 -30.16
N THR A 5 -10.23 -6.28 -29.63
CA THR A 5 -9.93 -6.00 -28.23
C THR A 5 -9.80 -4.48 -28.12
N GLU A 6 -10.89 -3.81 -27.75
CA GLU A 6 -10.82 -2.44 -27.27
C GLU A 6 -9.79 -2.39 -26.14
N PRO A 7 -8.88 -1.41 -26.10
CA PRO A 7 -7.94 -1.28 -25.00
C PRO A 7 -8.75 -1.10 -23.71
N GLU A 8 -8.43 -1.88 -22.67
CA GLU A 8 -9.03 -1.70 -21.34
C GLU A 8 -8.94 -0.23 -20.95
N GLU A 9 -10.08 0.37 -20.62
CA GLU A 9 -10.11 1.76 -20.19
C GLU A 9 -9.23 1.92 -18.94
N THR A 10 -8.26 2.82 -19.01
CA THR A 10 -7.40 3.13 -17.86
C THR A 10 -8.28 3.45 -16.65
N PRO A 11 -8.10 2.78 -15.48
CA PRO A 11 -8.94 2.99 -14.31
C PRO A 11 -9.04 4.47 -13.94
N ARG A 12 -10.27 4.94 -13.70
CA ARG A 12 -10.55 6.32 -13.27
C ARG A 12 -11.25 6.31 -11.93
N MET A 13 -10.90 7.28 -11.10
CA MET A 13 -11.55 7.47 -9.81
C MET A 13 -12.97 8.00 -9.99
N SER A 14 -13.93 7.39 -9.29
CA SER A 14 -15.32 7.85 -9.27
C SER A 14 -15.45 9.19 -8.53
N GLN A 15 -16.52 9.93 -8.80
CA GLN A 15 -16.79 11.20 -8.11
C GLN A 15 -16.95 10.99 -6.59
N ALA A 16 -17.57 9.89 -6.17
CA ALA A 16 -17.76 9.56 -4.76
C ALA A 16 -16.41 9.34 -4.04
N THR A 17 -15.53 8.53 -4.64
CA THR A 17 -14.17 8.30 -4.11
C THR A 17 -13.36 9.58 -4.11
N PHE A 18 -13.46 10.40 -5.16
CA PHE A 18 -12.79 11.69 -5.23
C PHE A 18 -13.22 12.63 -4.08
N SER A 19 -14.52 12.75 -3.82
CA SER A 19 -15.01 13.60 -2.71
C SER A 19 -14.53 13.13 -1.34
N VAL A 20 -14.51 11.81 -1.09
CA VAL A 20 -14.02 11.27 0.19
C VAL A 20 -12.52 11.49 0.33
N THR A 21 -11.73 11.25 -0.72
CA THR A 21 -10.27 11.42 -0.67
C THR A 21 -9.86 12.87 -0.47
N GLN A 22 -10.59 13.84 -1.03
CA GLN A 22 -10.38 15.27 -0.73
C GLN A 22 -10.63 15.58 0.75
N GLN A 23 -11.75 15.11 1.32
CA GLN A 23 -12.03 15.30 2.74
C GLN A 23 -10.96 14.65 3.63
N VAL A 24 -10.51 13.44 3.29
CA VAL A 24 -9.45 12.73 4.03
C VAL A 24 -8.14 13.52 3.98
N GLN A 25 -7.78 14.07 2.81
CA GLN A 25 -6.59 14.90 2.67
C GLN A 25 -6.64 16.15 3.56
N GLU A 26 -7.77 16.85 3.60
CA GLU A 26 -7.95 18.02 4.47
C GLU A 26 -7.79 17.66 5.95
N LEU A 27 -8.45 16.58 6.40
CA LEU A 27 -8.35 16.09 7.78
C LEU A 27 -6.89 15.73 8.14
N GLN A 28 -6.19 15.01 7.26
CA GLN A 28 -4.80 14.63 7.48
C GLN A 28 -3.86 15.84 7.53
N LEU A 29 -4.07 16.86 6.67
CA LEU A 29 -3.31 18.11 6.72
C LEU A 29 -3.51 18.89 8.02
N ASN A 30 -4.69 18.78 8.63
CA ASN A 30 -5.00 19.38 9.94
C ASN A 30 -4.56 18.51 11.13
N GLY A 31 -3.97 17.34 10.89
CA GLY A 31 -3.59 16.39 11.94
C GLY A 31 -4.77 15.63 12.57
N GLU A 32 -5.95 15.67 11.94
CA GLU A 32 -7.18 15.01 12.39
C GLU A 32 -7.19 13.53 11.96
N TRP A 33 -6.16 12.78 12.35
CA TRP A 33 -5.91 11.41 11.86
C TRP A 33 -7.06 10.44 12.15
N LEU A 34 -7.63 10.48 13.35
CA LEU A 34 -8.77 9.62 13.73
C LEU A 34 -10.02 9.93 12.90
N ALA A 35 -10.32 11.21 12.70
CA ALA A 35 -11.45 11.63 11.85
C ALA A 35 -11.21 11.21 10.39
N SER A 36 -9.96 11.23 9.93
CA SER A 36 -9.62 10.73 8.59
C SER A 36 -9.89 9.23 8.42
N LEU A 37 -9.64 8.41 9.45
CA LEU A 37 -9.98 6.99 9.45
C LEU A 37 -11.50 6.77 9.35
N GLU A 38 -12.29 7.52 10.12
CA GLU A 38 -13.75 7.45 10.06
C GLU A 38 -14.29 7.87 8.68
N ALA A 39 -13.72 8.92 8.08
CA ALA A 39 -14.09 9.37 6.75
C ALA A 39 -13.83 8.29 5.67
N MET A 40 -12.73 7.54 5.79
CA MET A 40 -12.36 6.44 4.87
C MET A 40 -13.26 5.22 4.99
N ASN A 41 -13.81 4.93 6.18
CA ASN A 41 -14.70 3.78 6.40
C ASN A 41 -15.94 3.81 5.49
N ARG A 42 -16.35 4.98 5.01
CA ARG A 42 -17.44 5.14 4.03
C ARG A 42 -17.16 4.43 2.69
N LEU A 43 -15.90 4.41 2.26
CA LEU A 43 -15.49 3.69 1.05
C LEU A 43 -15.14 2.24 1.35
N TYR A 44 -14.53 1.99 2.51
CA TYR A 44 -14.06 0.65 2.88
C TYR A 44 -15.17 -0.41 2.89
N ASN A 45 -16.40 -0.03 3.25
CA ASN A 45 -17.56 -0.95 3.23
C ASN A 45 -17.87 -1.52 1.83
N ASN A 46 -17.42 -0.88 0.76
CA ASN A 46 -17.58 -1.35 -0.62
C ASN A 46 -16.22 -1.54 -1.30
N PHE A 47 -15.17 -1.87 -0.52
CA PHE A 47 -13.79 -1.95 -1.00
C PHE A 47 -13.63 -2.82 -2.26
N GLU A 48 -14.28 -3.98 -2.29
CA GLU A 48 -14.23 -4.91 -3.43
C GLU A 48 -14.90 -4.36 -4.71
N GLN A 49 -15.75 -3.35 -4.59
CA GLN A 49 -16.39 -2.68 -5.73
C GLN A 49 -15.58 -1.51 -6.28
N LEU A 50 -14.55 -1.07 -5.55
CA LEU A 50 -13.62 -0.05 -6.00
C LEU A 50 -12.69 -0.65 -7.07
N ASN A 51 -12.33 0.14 -8.08
CA ASN A 51 -11.28 -0.28 -9.01
C ASN A 51 -9.89 -0.23 -8.35
N SER A 52 -8.88 -0.85 -8.97
CA SER A 52 -7.53 -0.96 -8.40
C SER A 52 -6.90 0.39 -8.04
N LEU A 53 -7.11 1.44 -8.85
CA LEU A 53 -6.64 2.80 -8.55
C LEU A 53 -7.28 3.33 -7.25
N GLU A 54 -8.60 3.17 -7.11
CA GLU A 54 -9.34 3.61 -5.93
C GLU A 54 -8.97 2.82 -4.68
N GLN A 55 -8.78 1.50 -4.81
CA GLN A 55 -8.30 0.63 -3.73
C GLN A 55 -6.92 1.07 -3.24
N VAL A 56 -5.94 1.20 -4.14
CA VAL A 56 -4.59 1.67 -3.79
C VAL A 56 -4.64 3.05 -3.13
N THR A 57 -5.44 3.97 -3.68
CA THR A 57 -5.57 5.33 -3.13
C THR A 57 -6.11 5.29 -1.70
N LEU A 58 -7.18 4.54 -1.47
CA LEU A 58 -7.78 4.39 -0.14
C LEU A 58 -6.81 3.75 0.86
N LEU A 59 -6.15 2.66 0.47
CA LEU A 59 -5.20 1.95 1.34
C LEU A 59 -3.99 2.83 1.69
N ASN A 60 -3.48 3.64 0.74
CA ASN A 60 -2.40 4.59 1.03
C ASN A 60 -2.81 5.65 2.06
N PHE A 61 -4.05 6.15 2.01
CA PHE A 61 -4.53 7.07 3.04
C PHE A 61 -4.68 6.38 4.40
N TYR A 62 -5.13 5.12 4.44
CA TYR A 62 -5.18 4.32 5.67
C TYR A 62 -3.79 4.13 6.28
N THR A 63 -2.81 3.65 5.51
CA THR A 63 -1.46 3.40 6.03
C THR A 63 -0.84 4.67 6.60
N ASN A 64 -1.01 5.82 5.93
CA ASN A 64 -0.56 7.11 6.44
C ASN A 64 -1.17 7.45 7.80
N ALA A 65 -2.49 7.35 7.95
CA ALA A 65 -3.16 7.65 9.21
C ALA A 65 -2.76 6.68 10.34
N LEU A 66 -2.69 5.38 10.04
CA LEU A 66 -2.35 4.35 11.02
C LEU A 66 -0.90 4.48 11.51
N ILE A 67 0.04 4.80 10.62
CA ILE A 67 1.44 5.10 10.98
C ILE A 67 1.52 6.31 11.92
N GLN A 68 0.80 7.40 11.61
CA GLN A 68 0.79 8.60 12.47
C GLN A 68 0.22 8.33 13.85
N LEU A 69 -0.79 7.46 13.93
CA LEU A 69 -1.41 7.01 15.18
C LEU A 69 -0.64 5.90 15.89
N LYS A 70 0.47 5.43 15.31
CA LYS A 70 1.28 4.32 15.83
C LYS A 70 0.51 3.01 15.99
N MET A 71 -0.49 2.81 15.14
CA MET A 71 -1.31 1.60 15.05
C MET A 71 -0.63 0.61 14.09
N TRP A 72 0.47 0.00 14.55
CA TRP A 72 1.39 -0.74 13.69
C TRP A 72 0.79 -2.03 13.13
N GLN A 73 0.07 -2.79 13.96
CA GLN A 73 -0.58 -4.04 13.55
C GLN A 73 -1.69 -3.80 12.52
N GLU A 74 -2.44 -2.71 12.69
CA GLU A 74 -3.44 -2.28 11.72
C GLU A 74 -2.79 -1.81 10.42
N ALA A 75 -1.67 -1.07 10.51
CA ALA A 75 -0.90 -0.67 9.32
C ALA A 75 -0.37 -1.89 8.55
N ILE A 76 0.15 -2.90 9.24
CA ILE A 76 0.57 -4.20 8.66
C ILE A 76 -0.60 -4.84 7.91
N SER A 77 -1.78 -4.86 8.52
CA SER A 77 -2.98 -5.45 7.90
C SER A 77 -3.36 -4.73 6.59
N VAL A 78 -3.28 -3.40 6.56
CA VAL A 78 -3.59 -2.60 5.36
C VAL A 78 -2.52 -2.77 4.28
N PHE A 79 -1.23 -2.81 4.63
CA PHE A 79 -0.17 -3.09 3.66
C PHE A 79 -0.25 -4.51 3.09
N THR A 80 -0.61 -5.49 3.92
CA THR A 80 -0.88 -6.86 3.45
C THR A 80 -2.03 -6.87 2.44
N LEU A 81 -3.12 -6.15 2.72
CA LEU A 81 -4.24 -5.99 1.79
C LEU A 81 -3.81 -5.29 0.49
N MET A 82 -2.89 -4.32 0.55
CA MET A 82 -2.36 -3.64 -0.65
C MET A 82 -1.74 -4.63 -1.64
N LEU A 83 -1.00 -5.65 -1.16
CA LEU A 83 -0.40 -6.68 -2.02
C LEU A 83 -1.44 -7.54 -2.77
N THR A 84 -2.71 -7.50 -2.36
CA THR A 84 -3.80 -8.24 -3.02
C THR A 84 -4.51 -7.45 -4.12
N VAL A 85 -4.20 -6.15 -4.27
CA VAL A 85 -4.84 -5.32 -5.28
C VAL A 85 -4.44 -5.78 -6.69
N PRO A 86 -5.40 -6.02 -7.61
CA PRO A 86 -5.10 -6.41 -8.99
C PRO A 86 -4.22 -5.40 -9.70
N ASP A 87 -3.27 -5.90 -10.50
CA ASP A 87 -2.35 -5.10 -11.32
C ASP A 87 -1.61 -4.01 -10.53
N LEU A 88 -1.27 -4.31 -9.27
CA LEU A 88 -0.48 -3.41 -8.43
C LEU A 88 0.84 -3.09 -9.14
N ARG A 89 1.08 -1.80 -9.38
CA ARG A 89 2.31 -1.30 -9.99
C ARG A 89 3.55 -1.81 -9.25
N SER A 90 4.57 -2.23 -10.01
CA SER A 90 5.81 -2.82 -9.47
C SER A 90 6.47 -1.97 -8.38
N ASP A 91 6.51 -0.64 -8.53
CA ASP A 91 7.12 0.24 -7.54
C ASP A 91 6.29 0.37 -6.26
N LEU A 92 4.96 0.22 -6.35
CA LEU A 92 4.09 0.17 -5.18
C LEU A 92 4.27 -1.17 -4.46
N ASN A 93 4.30 -2.28 -5.20
CA ASN A 93 4.60 -3.60 -4.64
C ASN A 93 5.94 -3.59 -3.89
N ALA A 94 7.01 -3.10 -4.53
CA ALA A 94 8.34 -2.96 -3.93
C ALA A 94 8.31 -2.15 -2.62
N ARG A 95 7.66 -0.98 -2.63
CA ARG A 95 7.52 -0.14 -1.42
C ARG A 95 6.72 -0.83 -0.32
N THR A 96 5.65 -1.53 -0.67
CA THR A 96 4.79 -2.25 0.28
C THR A 96 5.55 -3.38 0.97
N LEU A 97 6.33 -4.18 0.23
CA LEU A 97 7.15 -5.25 0.81
C LEU A 97 8.20 -4.72 1.79
N ILE A 98 8.90 -3.63 1.44
CA ILE A 98 9.85 -2.97 2.35
C ILE A 98 9.15 -2.46 3.61
N ALA A 99 7.98 -1.81 3.45
CA ALA A 99 7.20 -1.29 4.58
C ALA A 99 6.76 -2.42 5.52
N LEU A 100 6.30 -3.55 4.98
CA LEU A 100 5.95 -4.74 5.77
C LEU A 100 7.16 -5.31 6.51
N GLY A 101 8.31 -5.44 5.85
CA GLY A 101 9.56 -5.87 6.49
C GLY A 101 9.92 -5.00 7.71
N GLN A 102 9.85 -3.68 7.55
CA GLN A 102 10.14 -2.73 8.62
C GLN A 102 9.10 -2.76 9.76
N LEU A 103 7.82 -2.87 9.43
CA LEU A 103 6.74 -2.90 10.43
C LEU A 103 6.77 -4.20 11.25
N HIS A 104 6.98 -5.35 10.61
CA HIS A 104 7.13 -6.62 11.32
C HIS A 104 8.38 -6.63 12.21
N SER A 105 9.51 -6.09 11.73
CA SER A 105 10.71 -5.92 12.55
C SER A 105 10.43 -5.08 13.80
N ARG A 106 9.73 -3.95 13.62
CA ARG A 106 9.31 -3.06 14.71
C ARG A 106 8.44 -3.76 15.75
N GLU A 107 7.52 -4.61 15.31
CA GLU A 107 6.63 -5.38 16.17
C GLU A 107 7.31 -6.64 16.77
N ASN A 108 8.63 -6.77 16.59
CA ASN A 108 9.44 -7.89 17.09
C ASN A 108 9.00 -9.23 16.48
N GLU A 109 8.69 -9.22 15.18
CA GLU A 109 8.29 -10.36 14.36
C GLU A 109 9.33 -10.63 13.24
N PRO A 110 10.57 -11.04 13.59
CA PRO A 110 11.70 -11.08 12.65
C PRO A 110 11.52 -12.09 11.50
N GLU A 111 10.85 -13.21 11.74
CA GLU A 111 10.58 -14.21 10.68
C GLU A 111 9.64 -13.66 9.60
N ALA A 112 8.60 -12.94 10.01
CA ALA A 112 7.68 -12.27 9.07
C ALA A 112 8.40 -11.13 8.33
N ALA A 113 9.21 -10.35 9.05
CA ALA A 113 10.03 -9.30 8.45
C ALA A 113 10.96 -9.86 7.36
N ARG A 114 11.67 -10.95 7.67
CA ARG A 114 12.56 -11.65 6.73
C ARG A 114 11.81 -12.11 5.49
N ALA A 115 10.65 -12.76 5.67
CA ALA A 115 9.87 -13.27 4.55
C ALA A 115 9.50 -12.18 3.53
N TYR A 116 9.04 -11.01 3.98
CA TYR A 116 8.69 -9.91 3.06
C TYR A 116 9.91 -9.27 2.37
N LEU A 117 11.05 -9.17 3.07
CA LEU A 117 12.28 -8.63 2.49
C LEU A 117 12.94 -9.61 1.50
N GLU A 118 12.86 -10.92 1.76
CA GLU A 118 13.30 -11.95 0.80
C GLU A 118 12.40 -11.99 -0.43
N GLU A 119 11.07 -11.87 -0.27
CA GLU A 119 10.14 -11.73 -1.39
C GLU A 119 10.49 -10.50 -2.25
N TRP A 120 10.87 -9.38 -1.62
CA TRP A 120 11.33 -8.20 -2.34
C TRP A 120 12.56 -8.50 -3.21
N LEU A 121 13.56 -9.22 -2.68
CA LEU A 121 14.75 -9.61 -3.44
C LEU A 121 14.40 -10.50 -4.63
N ILE A 122 13.48 -11.45 -4.44
CA ILE A 122 13.03 -12.36 -5.50
C ILE A 122 12.35 -11.60 -6.64
N MET A 123 11.49 -10.63 -6.30
CA MET A 123 10.70 -9.91 -7.31
C MET A 123 11.48 -8.77 -7.99
N HIS A 124 12.32 -8.04 -7.23
CA HIS A 124 12.90 -6.76 -7.65
C HIS A 124 14.43 -6.72 -7.64
N GLY A 125 15.11 -7.69 -7.01
CA GLY A 125 16.56 -7.64 -6.74
C GLY A 125 17.46 -7.66 -7.97
N ASP A 126 17.02 -8.21 -9.10
CA ASP A 126 17.83 -8.25 -10.34
C ASP A 126 17.55 -7.05 -11.29
N GLN A 127 16.72 -6.11 -10.86
CA GLN A 127 16.26 -4.99 -11.69
C GLN A 127 17.09 -3.72 -11.40
N PRO A 128 17.83 -3.17 -12.39
CA PRO A 128 18.74 -2.04 -12.17
C PRO A 128 18.08 -0.78 -11.58
N GLU A 129 16.81 -0.53 -11.89
CA GLU A 129 16.04 0.60 -11.38
C GLU A 129 15.79 0.53 -9.85
N TYR A 130 15.96 -0.64 -9.22
CA TYR A 130 15.78 -0.86 -7.79
C TYR A 130 17.09 -1.00 -7.01
N ALA A 131 18.26 -0.77 -7.61
CA ALA A 131 19.56 -0.99 -6.97
C ALA A 131 19.72 -0.25 -5.62
N ASP A 132 19.24 0.99 -5.52
CA ASP A 132 19.27 1.75 -4.25
C ASP A 132 18.39 1.12 -3.17
N GLN A 133 17.23 0.57 -3.56
CA GLN A 133 16.33 -0.13 -2.64
C GLN A 133 16.89 -1.50 -2.25
N GLN A 134 17.59 -2.18 -3.16
CA GLN A 134 18.23 -3.47 -2.89
C GLN A 134 19.26 -3.35 -1.77
N ALA A 135 20.15 -2.36 -1.85
CA ALA A 135 21.13 -2.11 -0.79
C ALA A 135 20.45 -1.89 0.57
N ARG A 136 19.32 -1.18 0.60
CA ARG A 136 18.52 -0.97 1.81
C ARG A 136 17.87 -2.25 2.32
N VAL A 137 17.38 -3.12 1.43
CA VAL A 137 16.77 -4.40 1.82
C VAL A 137 17.81 -5.35 2.39
N GLU A 138 18.99 -5.42 1.79
CA GLU A 138 20.13 -6.20 2.30
C GLU A 138 20.59 -5.69 3.67
N GLU A 139 20.65 -4.37 3.87
CA GLU A 139 20.91 -3.76 5.18
C GLU A 139 19.88 -4.20 6.22
N LEU A 140 18.57 -4.04 5.92
CA LEU A 140 17.49 -4.44 6.82
C LEU A 140 17.54 -5.94 7.17
N LEU A 141 17.83 -6.81 6.21
CA LEU A 141 17.97 -8.25 6.45
C LEU A 141 19.15 -8.60 7.37
N SER A 142 20.21 -7.79 7.36
CA SER A 142 21.37 -7.98 8.24
C SER A 142 21.12 -7.52 9.69
N GLU A 143 20.08 -6.71 9.91
CA GLU A 143 19.68 -6.18 11.22
C GLU A 143 18.63 -7.06 11.95
N LEU A 144 18.01 -8.03 11.26
CA LEU A 144 17.03 -8.98 11.82
C LEU A 144 17.70 -10.12 12.60
#